data_AF-A0A7W0R5C3-F1
#
_entry.id   AF-A0A7W0R5C3-F1
#
_cell.length_a   1.000
_cell.length_b   1.000
_cell.length_c   1.000
_cell.angle_alpha   90.00
_cell.angle_beta   90.00
_cell.angle_gamma   90.00
#
_symmetry.space_group_name_H-M   'P 1'
#
loop_
_entity.id
_entity.type
_entity.pdbx_description
1 polymer ?
#
loop_
_entity_poly.entity_id
_entity_poly.type
_entity_poly.pdbx_seq_one_letter_code
_entity_poly.pdbx_strand_id
1 'polypeptide(L)' 'MDGPAAGLADLDEVIAVSRLEGYCYSHAARAQLLQRLGQSHDARRAWVHAASTARSDAERRYFPSRASRD' A
#
# COMPACT_ATOMS: atom_id res chain seq x y z
N MET A 1 -4.07 -10.62 -18.73
CA MET A 1 -3.55 -10.20 -17.41
C MET A 1 -4.01 -8.78 -17.21
N ASP A 2 -5.05 -8.62 -16.42
CA ASP A 2 -5.67 -7.33 -16.13
C ASP A 2 -4.65 -6.45 -15.38
N GLY A 3 -4.40 -5.25 -15.91
CA GLY A 3 -3.25 -4.42 -15.53
C GLY A 3 -3.29 -3.90 -14.08
N PRO A 4 -2.35 -3.03 -13.71
CA PRO A 4 -2.23 -2.52 -12.33
C PRO A 4 -3.49 -1.81 -11.81
N ALA A 5 -4.35 -1.27 -12.68
CA ALA A 5 -5.63 -0.67 -12.30
C ALA A 5 -6.65 -1.71 -11.82
N ALA A 6 -6.74 -2.86 -12.50
CA ALA A 6 -7.66 -3.93 -12.09
C ALA A 6 -7.23 -4.53 -10.75
N GLY A 7 -5.93 -4.83 -10.60
CA GLY A 7 -5.40 -5.32 -9.34
C GLY A 7 -5.54 -4.33 -8.18
N LEU A 8 -5.54 -3.01 -8.44
CA LEU A 8 -5.80 -2.00 -7.43
C LEU A 8 -7.26 -2.00 -6.98
N ALA A 9 -8.21 -2.14 -7.93
CA ALA A 9 -9.63 -2.22 -7.62
C ALA A 9 -9.96 -3.45 -6.78
N ASP A 10 -9.45 -4.62 -7.18
CA ASP A 10 -9.64 -5.88 -6.44
C ASP A 10 -9.08 -5.76 -5.01
N LEU A 11 -7.90 -5.15 -4.86
CA LEU A 11 -7.27 -4.96 -3.57
C LEU A 11 -8.04 -3.98 -2.69
N ASP A 12 -8.54 -2.87 -3.26
CA ASP A 12 -9.33 -1.89 -2.52
C ASP A 12 -10.65 -2.50 -2.03
N GLU A 13 -11.30 -3.35 -2.84
CA GLU A 13 -12.48 -4.10 -2.42
C GLU A 13 -12.14 -5.04 -1.25
N VAL A 14 -11.08 -5.84 -1.39
CA VAL A 14 -10.64 -6.78 -0.35
C VAL A 14 -10.29 -6.06 0.95
N ILE A 15 -9.61 -4.90 0.90
CA ILE A 15 -9.31 -4.09 2.08
C ILE A 15 -10.61 -3.59 2.73
N ALA A 16 -11.58 -3.12 1.95
CA ALA A 16 -12.82 -2.54 2.46
C ALA A 16 -13.77 -3.56 3.11
N VAL A 17 -13.83 -4.80 2.59
CA VAL A 17 -14.76 -5.84 3.08
C VAL A 17 -14.17 -6.73 4.16
N SER A 18 -12.85 -6.69 4.38
CA SER A 18 -12.17 -7.58 5.33
C SER A 18 -11.45 -6.81 6.43
N ARG A 19 -10.94 -7.51 7.45
CA ARG A 19 -10.11 -6.90 8.51
C ARG A 19 -8.67 -6.60 8.06
N LEU A 20 -8.41 -6.58 6.75
CA LEU A 20 -7.08 -6.32 6.20
C LEU A 20 -6.67 -4.85 6.28
N GLU A 21 -7.56 -3.95 6.68
CA GLU A 21 -7.21 -2.56 7.04
C GLU A 21 -6.08 -2.49 8.09
N GLY A 22 -6.03 -3.46 9.02
CA GLY A 22 -4.96 -3.54 10.03
C GLY A 22 -3.69 -4.23 9.56
N TYR A 23 -3.62 -4.66 8.29
CA TYR A 23 -2.49 -5.43 7.77
C TYR A 23 -1.60 -4.55 6.90
N CYS A 24 -0.42 -4.23 7.42
CA CYS A 24 0.55 -3.33 6.77
C CYS A 24 0.91 -3.72 5.33
N TYR A 25 0.94 -5.02 5.03
CA TYR A 25 1.26 -5.50 3.69
C TYR A 25 0.16 -5.24 2.66
N SER A 26 -1.11 -5.14 3.06
CA SER A 26 -2.21 -4.76 2.17
C SER A 26 -2.01 -3.33 1.67
N HIS A 27 -1.69 -2.42 2.60
CA HIS A 27 -1.39 -1.02 2.27
C HIS A 27 -0.10 -0.88 1.45
N ALA A 28 0.91 -1.71 1.71
CA ALA A 28 2.14 -1.78 0.92
C ALA A 28 1.91 -2.25 -0.52
N ALA A 29 1.03 -3.24 -0.73
CA ALA A 29 0.66 -3.71 -2.06
C ALA A 29 -0.10 -2.62 -2.84
N ARG A 30 -1.04 -1.96 -2.17
CA ARG A 30 -1.78 -0.81 -2.72
C ARG A 30 -0.83 0.29 -3.18
N ALA A 31 0.13 0.65 -2.33
CA ALA A 31 1.14 1.67 -2.64
C ALA A 31 1.94 1.35 -3.92
N GLN A 32 2.37 0.10 -4.09
CA GLN A 32 3.12 -0.34 -5.28
C GLN A 32 2.28 -0.27 -6.56
N LEU A 33 0.99 -0.63 -6.49
CA LEU A 33 0.09 -0.56 -7.65
C LEU A 33 -0.15 0.90 -8.06
N LEU A 34 -0.35 1.79 -7.08
CA LEU A 34 -0.47 3.24 -7.30
C LEU A 34 0.79 3.84 -7.95
N GLN A 35 1.99 3.42 -7.55
CA GLN A 35 3.23 3.85 -8.21
C GLN A 35 3.28 3.42 -9.67
N ARG A 36 2.89 2.17 -9.97
CA ARG A 36 2.83 1.66 -11.36
C ARG A 36 1.81 2.39 -12.23
N LEU A 37 0.83 3.04 -11.60
CA LEU A 37 -0.17 3.88 -12.24
C LEU A 37 0.23 5.37 -12.31
N GLY A 38 1.41 5.74 -11.81
CA GLY A 38 1.86 7.14 -11.73
C GLY A 38 1.14 7.98 -10.67
N GLN A 39 0.40 7.34 -9.75
CA GLN A 39 -0.37 8.00 -8.69
C GLN A 39 0.49 8.19 -7.43
N SER A 40 1.58 8.95 -7.55
CA SER A 40 2.61 9.08 -6.49
C SER A 40 2.08 9.64 -5.17
N HIS A 41 1.10 10.55 -5.20
CA HIS A 41 0.51 11.10 -3.98
C HIS A 41 -0.24 10.03 -3.16
N ASP A 42 -1.10 9.25 -3.81
CA ASP A 42 -1.84 8.18 -3.15
C ASP A 42 -0.94 7.01 -2.76
N ALA A 43 0.09 6.71 -3.56
CA ALA A 43 1.11 5.75 -3.19
C ALA A 43 1.80 6.12 -1.88
N ARG A 44 2.20 7.39 -1.72
CA ARG A 44 2.82 7.89 -0.49
C ARG A 44 1.88 7.75 0.71
N ARG A 45 0.59 8.07 0.54
CA ARG A 45 -0.42 7.89 1.60
C ARG A 45 -0.56 6.43 2.01
N ALA A 46 -0.58 5.52 1.05
CA ALA A 46 -0.65 4.08 1.31
C ALA A 46 0.60 3.56 2.03
N TRP A 47 1.80 4.04 1.67
CA TRP A 47 3.03 3.71 2.41
C TRP A 47 3.02 4.21 3.84
N VAL A 48 2.52 5.42 4.10
CA VAL A 48 2.35 5.94 5.46
C VAL A 48 1.38 5.07 6.26
N HIS A 49 0.26 4.67 5.67
CA HIS A 49 -0.70 3.78 6.32
C HIS A 49 -0.08 2.40 6.64
N ALA A 50 0.71 1.84 5.73
CA ALA A 50 1.47 0.62 5.97
C ALA A 50 2.42 0.75 7.17
N ALA A 51 3.10 1.89 7.31
CA ALA A 51 3.96 2.19 8.46
C ALA A 51 3.17 2.29 9.77
N SER A 52 1.99 2.90 9.75
CA SER A 52 1.14 3.06 10.95
C SER A 52 0.56 1.73 11.46
N THR A 53 0.36 0.76 10.57
CA THR A 53 -0.19 -0.58 10.90
C THR A 53 0.89 -1.65 11.09
N ALA A 54 2.17 -1.27 10.98
CA ALA A 54 3.30 -2.16 11.16
C ALA A 54 3.45 -2.65 12.60
N ARG A 55 3.67 -3.96 12.76
CA ARG A 55 3.76 -4.64 14.05
C ARG A 55 5.20 -4.76 14.55
N SER A 56 6.18 -4.62 13.66
CA SER A 56 7.61 -4.70 13.97
C SER A 56 8.34 -3.37 13.71
N ASP A 57 9.40 -3.10 14.47
CA ASP A 57 10.26 -1.93 14.24
C ASP A 57 10.90 -1.94 12.84
N ALA A 58 11.28 -3.12 12.35
CA ALA A 58 11.82 -3.31 11.01
C ALA A 58 10.82 -2.86 9.90
N GLU A 59 9.54 -3.21 10.06
CA GLU A 59 8.47 -2.83 9.13
C GLU A 59 8.22 -1.30 9.17
N ARG A 60 8.19 -0.71 10.38
CA ARG A 60 8.01 0.75 10.57
C ARG A 60 9.12 1.57 9.93
N ARG A 61 10.34 1.06 9.87
CA ARG A 61 11.47 1.71 9.17
C ARG A 61 11.44 1.46 7.67
N TYR A 62 11.00 0.29 7.24
CA TYR A 62 10.99 -0.11 5.84
C TYR A 62 9.99 0.71 5.00
N PHE A 63 8.74 0.87 5.45
CA PHE A 63 7.70 1.50 4.63
C PHE A 63 7.94 2.99 4.32
N PRO A 64 8.39 3.84 5.27
CA PRO A 64 8.77 5.21 4.97
C PRO A 64 9.92 5.30 3.95
N SER A 65 10.88 4.37 3.98
CA SER A 65 11.98 4.35 3.00
C SER A 65 11.51 4.09 1.57
N ARG A 66 10.36 3.41 1.41
CA ARG A 66 9.71 3.16 0.11
C ARG A 66 8.90 4.36 -0.36
N ALA A 67 8.33 5.14 0.55
CA ALA A 67 7.58 6.36 0.25
C ALA A 67 8.44 7.47 -0.38
N SER A 68 9.75 7.46 -0.13
CA SER A 68 10.72 8.45 -0.63
C SER A 68 11.33 8.09 -1.99
N ARG A 69 11.04 6.89 -2.52
CA ARG A 69 11.50 6.47 -3.85
C ARG A 69 10.40 6.80 -4.86
N ASP A 70 10.46 8.00 -5.41
CA ASP A 70 9.80 8.40 -6.66
C ASP A 70 10.89 8.52 -7.75
#